data_AF-A0A938LQE6-F1
#
_entry.id   AF-A0A938LQE6-F1
#
_cell.length_a   1.000
_cell.length_b   1.000
_cell.length_c   1.000
_cell.angle_alpha   90.00
_cell.angle_beta   90.00
_cell.angle_gamma   90.00
#
_symmetry.space_group_name_H-M   'P 1'
#
loop_
_entity.id
_entity.type
_entity.pdbx_description
1 polymer ?
#
loop_
_entity_poly.entity_id
_entity_poly.type
_entity_poly.pdbx_seq_one_letter_code
_entity_poly.pdbx_strand_id
1 'polypeptide(L)'
;MPKVFVERFRLRAAVLVLATALLFWLVAPLAGAEPARRPPNILWRIAENMGPDLGCYGARHVLTPNQDRLAAQGMRDTHAFAAVRPKENTK
;
A
#
# COMPACT_ATOMS: atom_id res chain seq x y z
N MET A 1 -26.52 -9.02 59.25
CA MET A 1 -25.42 -8.27 58.61
C MET A 1 -25.12 -8.90 57.25
N PRO A 2 -25.53 -8.29 56.11
CA PRO A 2 -24.55 -8.14 55.01
C PRO A 2 -24.82 -6.99 53.99
N LYS A 3 -25.87 -6.17 54.15
CA LYS A 3 -26.29 -5.21 53.09
C LYS A 3 -25.21 -4.17 52.77
N VAL A 4 -24.52 -3.66 53.80
CA VAL A 4 -23.44 -2.65 53.67
C VAL A 4 -22.21 -3.21 52.95
N PHE A 5 -21.93 -4.52 53.08
CA PHE A 5 -20.79 -5.17 52.41
C PHE A 5 -21.05 -5.32 50.90
N VAL A 6 -22.26 -5.73 50.53
CA VAL A 6 -22.69 -5.88 49.13
C VAL A 6 -22.77 -4.53 48.43
N GLU A 7 -23.26 -3.49 49.11
CA GLU A 7 -23.37 -2.14 48.54
C GLU A 7 -21.99 -1.52 48.24
N ARG A 8 -21.03 -1.66 49.17
CA ARG A 8 -19.63 -1.24 48.96
C ARG A 8 -18.94 -2.01 47.83
N PHE A 9 -19.28 -3.27 47.65
CA PHE A 9 -18.77 -4.08 46.53
C PHE A 9 -19.34 -3.61 45.18
N ARG A 10 -20.64 -3.30 45.13
CA ARG A 10 -21.32 -2.74 43.95
C ARG A 10 -20.82 -1.34 43.58
N LEU A 11 -20.57 -0.46 44.56
CA LEU A 11 -20.00 0.87 44.34
C LEU A 11 -18.58 0.80 43.76
N ARG A 12 -17.72 -0.08 44.29
CA ARG A 12 -16.35 -0.27 43.77
C ARG A 12 -16.35 -0.81 42.35
N ALA A 13 -17.21 -1.79 42.06
CA ALA A 13 -17.37 -2.32 40.71
C ALA A 13 -17.87 -1.24 39.73
N ALA A 14 -18.85 -0.42 40.14
CA ALA A 14 -19.37 0.67 39.31
C ALA A 14 -18.30 1.74 39.00
N VAL A 15 -17.49 2.14 40.00
CA VAL A 15 -16.40 3.10 39.80
C VAL A 15 -15.33 2.56 38.85
N LEU A 16 -14.97 1.28 38.96
CA LEU A 16 -14.01 0.64 38.05
C LEU A 16 -14.55 0.60 36.61
N VAL A 17 -15.81 0.24 36.42
CA VAL A 17 -16.45 0.25 35.09
C VAL A 17 -16.44 1.65 34.49
N LEU A 18 -16.84 2.67 35.26
CA LEU A 18 -16.83 4.07 34.79
C LEU A 18 -15.42 4.57 34.47
N ALA A 19 -14.43 4.22 35.28
CA ALA A 19 -13.03 4.58 35.02
C ALA A 19 -12.49 3.93 33.74
N THR A 20 -12.82 2.65 33.49
CA THR A 20 -12.43 1.97 32.25
C THR A 20 -13.14 2.53 31.02
N ALA A 21 -14.42 2.89 31.13
CA ALA A 21 -15.17 3.52 30.05
C ALA A 21 -14.60 4.92 29.72
N LEU A 22 -14.26 5.71 30.75
CA LEU A 22 -13.63 7.01 30.57
C LEU A 22 -12.24 6.88 29.94
N LEU A 23 -11.43 5.93 30.41
CA LEU A 23 -10.11 5.66 29.82
C LEU A 23 -10.22 5.24 28.36
N PHE A 24 -11.18 4.37 28.03
CA PHE A 24 -11.44 3.97 26.65
C PHE A 24 -11.85 5.17 25.78
N TRP A 25 -12.72 6.03 26.28
CA TRP A 25 -13.16 7.24 25.58
C TRP A 25 -12.01 8.24 25.35
N LEU A 26 -11.09 8.37 26.31
CA LEU A 26 -9.92 9.23 26.20
C LEU A 26 -8.86 8.70 25.22
N VAL A 27 -8.76 7.37 25.07
CA VAL A 27 -7.73 6.73 24.21
C VAL A 27 -8.24 6.49 22.79
N ALA A 28 -9.56 6.38 22.57
CA ALA A 28 -10.14 6.14 21.25
C ALA A 28 -9.70 7.13 20.14
N PRO A 29 -9.52 8.44 20.39
CA PRO A 29 -9.07 9.39 19.38
C PRO A 29 -7.60 9.23 18.97
N LEU A 30 -6.79 8.51 19.75
CA LEU A 30 -5.38 8.24 19.42
C LEU A 30 -5.24 7.14 18.36
N ALA A 31 -6.31 6.39 18.09
CA ALA A 31 -6.40 5.53 16.92
C ALA A 31 -6.57 6.45 15.69
N GLY A 32 -5.45 6.91 15.15
CA GLY A 32 -5.42 7.84 14.02
C GLY A 32 -6.32 7.37 12.89
N ALA A 33 -7.25 8.22 12.49
CA ALA A 33 -8.03 8.00 11.28
C ALA A 33 -7.06 8.00 10.10
N GLU A 34 -6.95 6.87 9.38
CA GLU A 34 -6.19 6.87 8.15
C GLU A 34 -6.88 7.85 7.18
N PRO A 35 -6.15 8.80 6.59
CA PRO A 35 -6.73 9.64 5.55
C PRO A 35 -7.28 8.71 4.46
N ALA A 36 -8.50 8.99 4.00
CA ALA A 36 -9.12 8.22 2.92
C ALA A 36 -8.15 8.16 1.74
N ARG A 37 -7.47 7.01 1.56
CA ARG A 37 -6.49 6.82 0.51
C ARG A 37 -7.25 6.84 -0.80
N ARG A 38 -7.13 7.94 -1.54
CA ARG A 38 -7.60 8.01 -2.91
C ARG A 38 -6.83 6.96 -3.72
N PRO A 39 -7.49 6.21 -4.62
CA PRO A 39 -6.77 5.31 -5.51
C PRO A 39 -5.71 6.10 -6.29
N PRO A 40 -4.55 5.50 -6.57
CA PRO A 40 -3.51 6.17 -7.34
C PRO A 40 -4.00 6.43 -8.77
N ASN A 41 -3.52 7.51 -9.38
CA ASN A 41 -3.67 7.70 -10.82
C ASN A 41 -2.71 6.74 -11.54
N ILE A 42 -3.22 6.02 -12.55
CA ILE A 42 -2.42 5.09 -13.35
C ILE A 42 -2.19 5.70 -14.73
N LEU A 43 -0.92 5.90 -15.10
CA LEU A 43 -0.52 6.31 -16.44
C LEU A 43 0.16 5.13 -17.14
N TRP A 44 -0.45 4.62 -18.21
CA TRP A 44 0.14 3.57 -19.04
C TRP A 44 0.74 4.17 -20.31
N ARG A 45 2.07 4.17 -20.41
CA ARG A 45 2.80 4.53 -21.63
C ARG A 45 3.30 3.28 -22.34
N ILE A 46 3.04 3.18 -23.64
CA ILE A 46 3.47 2.08 -24.51
C ILE A 46 4.21 2.69 -25.70
N ALA A 47 5.23 1.99 -26.19
CA ALA A 47 5.91 2.30 -27.43
C ALA A 47 5.87 1.07 -28.36
N GLU A 48 5.67 1.32 -29.65
CA GLU A 48 5.65 0.28 -30.67
C GLU A 48 7.06 -0.13 -31.07
N ASN A 49 7.23 -1.42 -31.38
CA ASN A 49 8.49 -1.99 -31.88
C ASN A 49 9.74 -1.64 -31.05
N MET A 50 9.58 -1.58 -29.72
CA MET A 50 10.67 -1.24 -28.80
C MET A 50 11.22 -2.49 -28.11
N GLY A 51 12.52 -2.73 -28.29
CA GLY A 51 13.28 -3.75 -27.56
C GLY A 51 14.05 -3.17 -26.37
N PRO A 52 15.06 -3.89 -25.83
CA PRO A 52 15.95 -3.39 -24.77
C PRO A 52 16.97 -2.33 -25.27
N ASP A 53 16.59 -1.51 -26.26
CA ASP A 53 17.46 -0.51 -26.90
C ASP A 53 17.46 0.84 -26.16
N LEU A 54 17.24 0.82 -24.84
CA LEU A 54 17.24 2.01 -23.98
C LEU A 54 18.55 2.10 -23.18
N GLY A 55 18.94 3.33 -22.82
CA GLY A 55 20.11 3.59 -21.98
C GLY A 55 20.07 2.81 -20.67
N CYS A 56 18.89 2.70 -20.05
CA CYS A 56 18.69 1.92 -18.84
C CYS A 56 18.95 0.41 -19.03
N TYR A 57 18.83 -0.13 -20.24
CA TYR A 57 19.22 -1.51 -20.57
C TYR A 57 20.66 -1.64 -21.05
N GLY A 58 21.43 -0.54 -21.12
CA GLY A 58 22.85 -0.53 -21.50
C GLY A 58 23.12 -0.14 -22.96
N ALA A 59 22.12 0.33 -23.71
CA ALA A 59 22.32 0.82 -25.06
C ALA A 59 23.28 2.03 -25.08
N ARG A 60 24.43 1.90 -25.75
CA ARG A 60 25.51 2.92 -25.74
C ARG A 60 25.31 4.08 -26.71
N HIS A 61 24.45 3.89 -27.72
CA HIS A 61 24.26 4.83 -28.82
C HIS A 61 22.87 5.49 -28.83
N VAL A 62 22.05 5.24 -27.79
CA VAL A 62 20.69 5.76 -27.67
C VAL A 62 20.57 6.61 -26.41
N LEU A 63 20.06 7.83 -26.55
CA LEU A 63 19.85 8.76 -25.42
C LEU A 63 18.38 8.73 -24.99
N THR A 64 18.10 8.13 -23.82
CA THR A 64 16.74 7.98 -23.29
C THR A 64 16.58 8.55 -21.87
N PRO A 65 17.00 9.81 -21.60
CA PRO A 65 17.16 10.32 -20.24
C PRO A 65 15.88 10.28 -19.40
N ASN A 66 14.71 10.46 -20.03
CA ASN A 66 13.43 10.38 -19.34
C ASN A 66 13.05 8.95 -18.93
N GLN A 67 13.33 7.96 -19.77
CA GLN A 67 13.07 6.55 -19.46
C GLN A 67 14.09 6.02 -18.46
N ASP A 68 15.34 6.47 -18.57
CA ASP A 68 16.42 6.09 -17.66
C ASP A 68 16.14 6.60 -16.25
N ARG A 69 15.69 7.85 -16.14
CA ARG A 69 15.24 8.42 -14.86
C ARG A 69 14.03 7.68 -14.30
N LEU A 70 13.06 7.32 -15.13
CA LEU A 70 11.89 6.56 -14.69
C LEU A 70 12.30 5.19 -14.14
N ALA A 71 13.19 4.48 -14.84
CA ALA A 71 13.72 3.20 -14.41
C ALA A 71 14.53 3.29 -13.10
N ALA A 72 15.27 4.37 -12.89
CA ALA A 72 16.04 4.61 -11.66
C ALA A 72 15.16 4.97 -10.46
N GLN A 73 13.99 5.59 -10.70
CA GLN A 73 13.03 5.99 -9.65
C GLN A 73 11.99 4.90 -9.34
N GLY A 74 11.97 3.82 -10.11
CA GLY A 74 10.98 2.77 -10.02
C GLY A 74 11.59 1.37 -10.12
N MET A 75 10.82 0.46 -10.68
CA MET A 75 11.25 -0.91 -10.96
C MET A 75 11.47 -1.08 -12.46
N ARG A 76 12.55 -1.77 -12.83
CA ARG A 76 12.86 -2.15 -14.22
C ARG A 76 12.90 -3.67 -14.32
N ASP A 77 12.07 -4.23 -15.19
CA ASP A 77 12.08 -5.66 -15.48
C ASP A 77 13.09 -5.98 -16.58
N THR A 78 14.11 -6.78 -16.27
CA THR A 78 15.12 -7.21 -17.24
C THR A 78 14.77 -8.51 -17.95
N HIS A 79 13.62 -9.11 -17.63
CA HIS A 79 13.13 -10.38 -18.17
C HIS A 79 11.67 -10.26 -18.66
N ALA A 80 11.32 -9.12 -19.26
CA ALA A 80 10.02 -8.92 -19.87
C ALA A 80 9.96 -9.57 -21.26
N PHE A 81 8.92 -10.37 -21.53
CA PHE A 81 8.70 -11.06 -22.80
C PHE A 81 7.32 -10.74 -23.39
N ALA A 82 7.25 -10.58 -24.71
CA ALA A 82 5.99 -10.48 -25.42
C ALA A 82 5.49 -11.87 -25.83
N ALA A 83 4.28 -12.23 -25.41
CA ALA A 83 3.64 -13.44 -25.90
C ALA A 83 3.28 -13.27 -27.38
N VAL A 84 3.81 -14.14 -28.23
CA VAL A 84 3.51 -14.16 -29.67
C VAL A 84 2.68 -15.39 -30.01
N ARG A 85 1.70 -15.23 -30.91
CA ARG A 85 0.99 -16.38 -31.47
C ARG A 85 1.97 -17.18 -32.36
N PRO A 86 2.07 -18.51 -32.21
CA PRO A 86 2.77 -19.34 -33.18
C PRO A 86 2.18 -19.11 -34.56
N LYS A 87 3.03 -18.92 -35.58
CA LYS A 87 2.57 -18.97 -36.96
C LYS A 87 2.39 -20.43 -37.33
N GLU A 88 1.16 -20.81 -37.69
CA GLU A 88 0.89 -22.10 -38.34
C GLU A 88 1.78 -22.19 -39.58
N ASN A 89 2.47 -23.32 -39.75
CA ASN A 89 3.48 -23.57 -40.77
C ASN A 89 2.93 -23.24 -42.17
N THR A 90 3.16 -22.03 -42.66
CA THR A 90 2.88 -21.68 -44.05
C THR A 90 4.11 -22.09 -44.84
N LYS A 91 4.01 -23.22 -45.52
CA LYS A 91 4.96 -23.58 -46.59
C LYS A 91 4.97 -22.50 -47.67
#